data_AF-A0A640VRP9-F1
#
_entry.id   AF-A0A640VRP9-F1
#
_cell.length_a   1.000
_cell.length_b   1.000
_cell.length_c   1.000
_cell.angle_alpha   90.00
_cell.angle_beta   90.00
_cell.angle_gamma   90.00
#
_symmetry.space_group_name_H-M   'P 1'
#
loop_
_entity.id
_entity.type
_entity.pdbx_description
1 polymer ?
#
loop_
_entity_poly.entity_id
_entity_poly.type
_entity_poly.pdbx_seq_one_letter_code
_entity_poly.pdbx_strand_id
1 'polypeptide(L)' 'MFRILKLLVFLLVVGGVGLVGYAYVGPFFGADFSAPQDEVRVPVTLDAQ' A
#
# COMPACT_ATOMS: atom_id res chain seq x y z
N MET A 1 23.94 0.19 -26.95
CA MET A 1 22.66 -0.39 -26.48
C MET A 1 22.51 -0.39 -24.95
N PHE A 2 23.56 -0.62 -24.14
CA PHE A 2 23.50 -0.57 -22.67
C PHE A 2 23.07 0.78 -22.04
N ARG A 3 23.16 1.90 -22.76
CA ARG A 3 22.75 3.23 -22.28
C ARG A 3 21.24 3.31 -22.00
N ILE A 4 20.43 2.73 -22.88
CA ILE A 4 18.97 2.72 -22.72
C ILE A 4 18.60 1.80 -21.56
N LEU A 5 19.24 0.64 -21.45
CA LEU A 5 19.00 -0.29 -20.34
C LEU A 5 19.31 0.36 -18.98
N LYS A 6 20.43 1.09 -18.86
CA LYS A 6 20.76 1.84 -17.65
C LYS A 6 19.70 2.89 -17.30
N LEU A 7 19.17 3.59 -18.31
CA LEU A 7 18.10 4.57 -18.13
C LEU A 7 16.79 3.91 -17.70
N LEU A 8 16.43 2.76 -18.28
CA LEU A 8 15.23 2.01 -17.90
C LEU A 8 15.30 1.53 -16.45
N VAL A 9 16.45 1.00 -16.01
CA VAL A 9 16.64 0.61 -14.61
C VAL A 9 16.53 1.81 -13.68
N PHE A 10 17.11 2.95 -14.06
CA PHE A 10 16.98 4.18 -13.28
C PHE A 10 15.51 4.64 -13.17
N LEU A 11 14.77 4.66 -14.28
CA LEU A 11 13.36 5.01 -14.29
C LEU A 11 12.51 4.02 -13.48
N LEU A 12 12.83 2.73 -13.52
CA LEU A 12 12.14 1.73 -12.72
C LEU A 12 12.32 2.01 -11.22
N VAL A 13 13.54 2.33 -10.79
CA VAL A 13 13.82 2.69 -9.39
C VAL A 13 13.08 3.97 -9.01
N VAL A 14 13.15 5.03 -9.84
CA VAL A 14 12.47 6.29 -9.57
C VAL A 14 10.95 6.10 -9.52
N GLY A 15 10.37 5.33 -10.45
CA GLY A 15 8.96 5.00 -10.46
C GLY A 15 8.55 4.19 -9.23
N GLY A 16 9.37 3.22 -8.82
CA GLY A 16 9.16 2.46 -7.59
C GLY A 16 9.16 3.34 -6.34
N VAL A 17 10.14 4.24 -6.22
CA VAL A 17 10.20 5.21 -5.11
C VAL A 17 9.00 6.16 -5.14
N GLY A 18 8.58 6.62 -6.32
CA GLY A 18 7.39 7.47 -6.48
C GLY A 18 6.12 6.77 -6.03
N LEU A 19 5.93 5.51 -6.41
CA LEU A 19 4.80 4.68 -5.96
C LEU A 19 4.81 4.49 -4.44
N VAL A 20 5.96 4.15 -3.85
CA VAL A 20 6.09 3.99 -2.41
C VAL A 20 5.80 5.31 -1.70
N GLY A 21 6.40 6.42 -2.16
CA GLY A 21 6.16 7.75 -1.61
C GLY A 21 4.68 8.14 -1.67
N TYR A 22 4.01 7.89 -2.79
CA TYR A 22 2.58 8.16 -2.92
C TYR A 22 1.72 7.26 -2.02
N ALA A 23 2.10 6.00 -1.79
CA ALA A 23 1.37 5.15 -0.84
C ALA A 23 1.44 5.69 0.59
N TYR A 24 2.55 6.32 0.99
CA TYR A 24 2.70 6.93 2.32
C TYR A 24 2.07 8.32 2.44
N VAL A 25 2.18 9.15 1.39
CA VAL A 25 1.70 10.55 1.44
C VAL A 25 0.27 10.68 0.90
N GLY A 26 -0.19 9.75 0.06
CA GLY A 26 -1.52 9.75 -0.54
C GLY A 26 -2.69 9.85 0.45
N PRO A 27 -2.65 9.22 1.64
CA PRO A 27 -3.68 9.41 2.66
C PRO A 27 -3.85 10.86 3.11
N PHE A 28 -2.78 11.68 3.11
CA PHE A 28 -2.87 13.11 3.43
C PHE A 28 -3.56 13.93 2.33
N PHE A 29 -3.63 13.40 1.10
CA PHE A 29 -4.35 14.00 -0.03
C PHE A 29 -5.76 13.39 -0.23
N GLY A 30 -6.23 12.57 0.71
CA GLY A 30 -7.56 11.95 0.66
C GLY A 30 -7.62 10.64 -0.15
N ALA A 31 -6.48 10.06 -0.53
CA ALA A 31 -6.46 8.72 -1.11
C ALA A 31 -6.46 7.66 0.01
N ASP A 32 -7.56 6.93 0.15
CA ASP A 32 -7.68 5.83 1.12
C ASP A 32 -7.25 4.50 0.46
N PHE A 33 -6.19 3.90 0.99
CA PHE A 33 -5.66 2.61 0.55
C PHE A 33 -5.94 1.48 1.56
N SER A 34 -6.70 1.76 2.62
CA SER A 34 -7.07 0.76 3.61
C SER A 34 -8.12 -0.21 3.05
N ALA A 35 -8.10 -1.45 3.52
CA ALA A 35 -9.15 -2.41 3.18
C ALA A 35 -10.47 -1.93 3.81
N PRO A 36 -11.61 -2.05 3.10
CA PRO A 36 -12.93 -1.79 3.68
C PRO A 36 -13.07 -2.57 5.00
N GLN A 37 -13.36 -1.86 6.07
CA GLN A 37 -13.55 -2.47 7.39
C GLN A 37 -15.04 -2.66 7.63
N ASP A 38 -15.48 -3.91 7.62
CA ASP A 38 -16.84 -4.29 8.03
C ASP A 38 -16.81 -4.75 9.48
N GLU A 39 -17.74 -4.23 10.29
CA GLU A 39 -17.89 -4.68 11.67
C GLU A 39 -18.57 -6.05 11.71
N VAL A 40 -17.82 -7.09 12.10
CA VAL A 40 -18.35 -8.44 12.28
C VAL A 40 -18.56 -8.73 13.76
N ARG A 41 -19.81 -8.95 14.16
CA ARG A 41 -20.18 -9.36 15.52
C ARG A 41 -20.61 -10.82 15.53
N VAL A 42 -19.88 -11.65 16.28
CA VAL A 42 -20.20 -13.07 16.46
C VAL A 42 -20.51 -13.31 17.95
N PRO A 43 -21.65 -13.91 18.29
CA PRO A 43 -21.93 -14.28 19.67
C PRO A 43 -20.93 -15.35 20.13
N VAL A 44 -20.33 -15.14 21.30
CA VAL A 44 -19.43 -16.10 21.95
C VAL A 44 -20.09 -16.64 23.21
N THR A 45 -20.09 -17.96 23.36
CA THR A 45 -20.52 -18.62 24.60
C THR A 45 -19.34 -18.63 25.55
N LEU A 46 -19.46 -17.96 26.70
CA LEU A 46 -18.44 -17.97 27.75
C LEU A 46 -18.75 -19.10 28.73
N ASP A 47 -17.86 -20.09 28.82
CA ASP A 47 -17.93 -21.14 29.83
C ASP A 47 -17.21 -20.63 31.08
N ALA A 48 -17.96 -20.40 32.16
CA ALA A 48 -17.43 -19.95 33.44
C ALA A 48 -17.36 -21.15 34.40
N GLN A 49 -16.15 -21.46 34.87
CA GLN A 49 -15.89 -22.52 35.86
C GLN A 49 -16.20 -22.04 37.28
#